data_AF-A0A650MHG6-F1
#
_entry.id   AF-A0A650MHG6-F1
#
_cell.length_a   1.000
_cell.length_b   1.000
_cell.length_c   1.000
_cell.angle_alpha   90.00
_cell.angle_beta   90.00
_cell.angle_gamma   90.00
#
_symmetry.space_group_name_H-M   'P 1'
#
loop_
_entity.id
_entity.type
_entity.pdbx_description
1 polymer ?
#
loop_
_entity_poly.entity_id
_entity_poly.type
_entity_poly.pdbx_seq_one_letter_code
_entity_poly.pdbx_strand_id
1 'polypeptide(L)' 'MNLDGEKEVLGIWIGANESSKFWLSVLNDLKNRGIQDVLIFCVDGLNGFKEAIGATFPFAKI' A
#
# COMPACT_ATOMS: atom_id res chain seq x y z
N MET A 1 10.07 -5.01 3.94
CA MET A 1 10.95 -6.11 4.39
C MET A 1 10.08 -7.35 4.39
N ASN A 2 10.49 -8.41 3.72
CA ASN A 2 9.76 -9.68 3.76
C ASN A 2 10.06 -10.43 5.08
N LEU A 3 9.46 -11.61 5.25
CA LEU A 3 9.65 -12.41 6.48
C LEU A 3 11.08 -12.94 6.63
N ASP A 4 11.84 -12.99 5.54
CA ASP A 4 13.25 -13.40 5.51
C ASP A 4 14.21 -12.24 5.82
N GLY A 5 13.68 -11.04 6.09
CA GLY A 5 14.47 -9.86 6.44
C GLY A 5 15.00 -9.08 5.23
N GLU A 6 14.58 -9.41 4.02
CA GLU A 6 15.08 -8.83 2.79
C GLU A 6 14.29 -7.58 2.38
N LYS A 7 14.98 -6.64 1.74
CA LYS A 7 14.35 -5.45 1.15
C LYS A 7 14.04 -5.72 -0.31
N GLU A 8 12.79 -5.53 -0.69
CA GLU A 8 12.31 -5.79 -2.04
C GLU A 8 11.49 -4.61 -2.55
N VAL A 9 11.59 -4.34 -3.85
CA VAL A 9 10.73 -3.38 -4.54
C VAL A 9 9.52 -4.14 -5.04
N LEU A 10 8.36 -3.91 -4.42
CA LEU A 10 7.12 -4.60 -4.80
C LEU A 10 6.54 -4.05 -6.11
N GLY A 11 6.84 -2.82 -6.50
CA GLY A 11 6.43 -2.27 -7.79
C GLY A 11 6.73 -0.78 -7.93
N ILE A 12 6.50 -0.27 -9.14
CA ILE A 12 6.58 1.15 -9.47
C ILE A 12 5.29 1.49 -10.22
N TRP A 13 4.56 2.49 -9.74
CA TRP A 13 3.33 2.96 -10.37
C TRP A 13 3.50 4.41 -10.78
N ILE A 14 3.16 4.71 -12.03
CA ILE A 14 3.17 6.06 -12.57
C ILE A 14 1.71 6.54 -12.57
N GLY A 15 1.38 7.41 -11.62
CA GLY A 15 0.08 8.06 -11.54
C GLY A 15 0.11 9.44 -12.21
N ALA A 16 -0.99 9.83 -12.85
CA ALA A 16 -1.14 11.20 -13.34
C ALA A 16 -1.33 12.20 -12.19
N ASN A 17 -1.96 11.79 -11.09
CA ASN A 17 -2.19 12.59 -9.88
C ASN A 17 -2.14 11.70 -8.63
N GLU A 18 -1.60 12.23 -7.53
CA GLU A 18 -1.62 11.62 -6.20
C GLU A 18 -3.01 11.79 -5.56
N SER A 19 -3.91 10.86 -5.87
CA SER A 19 -5.29 10.86 -5.35
C SER A 19 -5.57 9.62 -4.51
N SER A 20 -6.54 9.70 -3.60
CA SER A 20 -7.00 8.54 -2.81
C SER A 20 -7.39 7.36 -3.70
N LYS A 21 -7.99 7.63 -4.86
CA LYS A 21 -8.39 6.60 -5.83
C LYS A 21 -7.17 5.93 -6.49
N PHE A 22 -6.12 6.69 -6.77
CA PHE A 22 -4.87 6.13 -7.29
C PHE A 22 -4.24 5.19 -6.27
N TRP A 23 -4.06 5.64 -5.03
CA TRP A 23 -3.50 4.81 -3.96
C TRP A 23 -4.32 3.56 -3.68
N LEU A 24 -5.66 3.68 -3.68
CA LEU A 24 -6.54 2.52 -3.55
C LEU A 24 -6.34 1.51 -4.70
N SER A 25 -6.12 1.98 -5.92
CA SER A 25 -5.80 1.11 -7.06
C SER A 25 -4.47 0.39 -6.87
N VAL A 26 -3.43 1.10 -6.40
CA VAL A 26 -2.10 0.53 -6.12
C VAL A 26 -2.20 -0.57 -5.05
N LEU A 27 -2.90 -0.30 -3.94
CA LEU A 27 -3.03 -1.24 -2.85
C LEU A 27 -3.88 -2.47 -3.23
N ASN A 28 -4.89 -2.29 -4.07
CA ASN A 28 -5.66 -3.42 -4.63
C ASN A 28 -4.82 -4.27 -5.59
N ASP A 29 -3.94 -3.67 -6.39
CA ASP A 29 -3.01 -4.42 -7.24
C ASP A 29 -2.07 -5.30 -6.40
N LEU A 30 -1.51 -4.76 -5.32
CA LEU A 30 -0.71 -5.53 -4.35
C LEU A 30 -1.50 -6.71 -3.77
N LYS A 31 -2.76 -6.50 -3.41
CA LYS A 31 -3.65 -7.54 -2.89
C LYS A 31 -3.95 -8.62 -3.93
N ASN A 32 -4.21 -8.22 -5.17
CA ASN A 32 -4.45 -9.14 -6.29
C ASN A 32 -3.21 -9.97 -6.66
N ARG A 33 -2.02 -9.46 -6.36
CA ARG A 33 -0.74 -10.18 -6.51
C ARG A 33 -0.45 -11.16 -5.38
N GLY A 34 -1.34 -11.28 -4.40
CA GLY A 34 -1.26 -12.26 -3.32
C GLY A 34 -0.77 -11.70 -1.97
N ILE A 35 -0.56 -10.39 -1.84
CA ILE A 35 -0.24 -9.80 -0.53
C ILE A 35 -1.53 -9.77 0.30
N GLN A 36 -1.59 -10.62 1.32
CA GLN A 36 -2.78 -10.76 2.15
C GLN A 36 -2.78 -9.78 3.31
N ASP A 37 -1.66 -9.73 4.05
CA ASP A 37 -1.52 -8.92 5.24
C ASP A 37 -0.22 -8.11 5.20
N VAL A 38 -0.30 -6.89 5.72
CA VAL A 38 0.83 -5.98 5.91
C VAL A 38 0.83 -5.54 7.36
N LEU A 39 1.95 -5.71 8.05
CA LEU A 39 2.04 -5.36 9.48
C LEU A 39 2.15 -3.85 9.69
N ILE A 40 2.96 -3.18 8.86
CA ILE A 40 3.28 -1.76 9.01
C ILE A 40 3.36 -1.11 7.62
N PHE A 41 2.65 0.00 7.45
CA PHE A 41 2.87 0.97 6.39
C PHE A 41 3.66 2.15 6.93
N CYS A 42 4.62 2.64 6.13
CA CYS A 42 5.28 3.91 6.37
C CYS A 42 5.01 4.76 5.13
N VAL A 43 4.22 5.82 5.29
CA VAL A 43 3.75 6.67 4.21
C VAL A 43 3.97 8.13 4.57
N ASP A 44 4.07 8.97 3.54
CA ASP A 44 3.96 10.41 3.72
C ASP A 44 2.51 10.79 4.08
N GLY A 45 2.33 11.96 4.68
CA GLY A 45 1.04 12.41 5.21
C GLY A 45 0.00 12.77 4.16
N LEU A 46 0.03 12.16 2.96
CA LEU A 46 -0.88 12.45 1.86
C LEU A 46 -2.32 12.13 2.24
N ASN A 47 -3.19 13.12 2.05
CA ASN A 47 -4.62 12.98 2.26
C ASN A 47 -5.18 11.89 1.32
N GLY A 48 -5.96 10.95 1.87
CA GLY A 48 -6.54 9.85 1.11
C GLY A 48 -5.72 8.56 1.10
N PHE A 49 -4.43 8.62 1.42
CA PHE A 49 -3.60 7.42 1.43
C PHE A 49 -3.87 6.57 2.67
N LYS A 50 -4.02 7.20 3.84
CA LYS A 50 -4.38 6.49 5.09
C LYS A 50 -5.74 5.82 4.99
N GLU A 51 -6.70 6.50 4.38
CA GLU A 51 -8.04 5.99 4.12
C GLU A 51 -8.00 4.80 3.15
N ALA A 52 -7.18 4.87 2.09
CA ALA A 52 -6.99 3.77 1.16
C ALA A 52 -6.37 2.54 1.85
N ILE A 53 -5.35 2.73 2.69
CA ILE A 53 -4.74 1.67 3.50
C ILE A 53 -5.78 1.02 4.40
N GLY A 54 -6.55 1.81 5.14
CA GLY A 54 -7.60 1.30 6.02
C GLY A 54 -8.68 0.50 5.26
N ALA A 55 -8.96 0.83 4.01
CA ALA A 55 -9.92 0.12 3.18
C ALA A 55 -9.39 -1.23 2.63
N THR A 56 -8.09 -1.33 2.34
CA THR A 56 -7.51 -2.55 1.71
C THR A 56 -6.83 -3.48 2.70
N PHE A 57 -6.15 -2.91 3.70
CA PHE A 57 -5.33 -3.58 4.72
C PHE A 57 -5.71 -3.06 6.12
N PRO A 58 -6.92 -3.35 6.61
CA PRO A 58 -7.49 -2.74 7.82
C PRO A 58 -6.73 -3.07 9.12
N PHE A 59 -5.93 -4.13 9.13
CA PHE A 59 -5.15 -4.57 10.30
C PHE A 59 -3.74 -4.00 10.35
N ALA A 60 -3.32 -3.29 9.29
CA ALA A 60 -1.99 -2.72 9.23
C ALA A 60 -1.86 -1.50 10.14
N LYS A 61 -0.72 -1.38 10.81
CA LYS A 61 -0.34 -0.16 11.53
C LYS A 61 0.20 0.87 10.53
N ILE A 62 -0.20 2.12 10.67
CA ILE A 62 0.28 3.27 9.88
C ILE A 62 1.09 4.19 10.78
#